data_AF-A0A963BLT1-F1
#
_entry.id   AF-A0A963BLT1-F1
#
_cell.length_a   1.000
_cell.length_b   1.000
_cell.length_c   1.000
_cell.angle_alpha   90.00
_cell.angle_beta   90.00
_cell.angle_gamma   90.00
#
_symmetry.space_group_name_H-M   'P 1'
#
loop_
_entity.id
_entity.type
_entity.pdbx_description
1 polymer ?
#
loop_
_entity_poly.entity_id
_entity_poly.type
_entity_poly.pdbx_seq_one_letter_code
_entity_poly.pdbx_strand_id
1 'polypeptide(L)' 'MRQLTQKLKDGAMGVLDVTVPNLGAGMVLIQNHFSLISAGTEGGTVTAARKSLIGKARERPQQVKQVLD' A
#
# COMPACT_ATOMS: atom_id res chain seq x y z
N MET A 1 7.35 16.51 -5.94
CA MET A 1 7.53 15.97 -4.59
C MET A 1 7.73 14.47 -4.69
N ARG A 2 8.62 13.90 -3.87
CA ARG A 2 8.90 12.47 -3.90
C ARG A 2 7.83 11.69 -3.14
N GLN A 3 7.27 10.65 -3.75
CA GLN A 3 6.32 9.73 -3.12
C GLN A 3 6.78 8.30 -3.30
N LEU A 4 6.83 7.53 -2.21
CA LEU A 4 6.96 6.08 -2.29
C LEU A 4 5.61 5.49 -2.70
N THR A 5 5.61 4.72 -3.78
CA THR A 5 4.42 4.05 -4.31
C THR A 5 4.61 2.54 -4.30
N GLN A 6 3.51 1.81 -4.13
CA GLN A 6 3.47 0.35 -4.19
C GLN A 6 2.38 -0.09 -5.16
N LYS A 7 2.72 -0.96 -6.11
CA LYS A 7 1.75 -1.67 -6.94
C LYS A 7 1.18 -2.85 -6.15
N LEU A 8 -0.12 -2.85 -5.90
CA LEU A 8 -0.80 -3.92 -5.15
C LEU A 8 -0.83 -5.26 -5.91
N LYS A 9 -0.69 -5.21 -7.24
CA LYS A 9 -0.74 -6.40 -8.11
C LYS A 9 0.45 -7.33 -7.88
N ASP A 10 1.66 -6.77 -7.75
CA ASP A 10 2.92 -7.51 -7.75
C ASP A 10 3.87 -7.11 -6.60
N GLY A 11 3.53 -6.09 -5.82
CA GLY A 11 4.37 -5.57 -4.74
C GLY A 11 5.62 -4.84 -5.24
N ALA A 12 5.64 -4.41 -6.50
CA ALA A 12 6.69 -3.52 -7.00
C ALA A 12 6.58 -2.16 -6.32
N MET A 13 7.72 -1.62 -5.87
CA MET A 13 7.79 -0.32 -5.22
C MET A 13 8.71 0.60 -5.98
N GLY A 14 8.39 1.89 -5.94
CA GLY A 14 9.22 2.92 -6.57
C GLY A 14 8.94 4.29 -5.96
N VAL A 15 9.98 5.12 -5.94
CA VAL A 15 9.84 6.53 -5.60
C VAL A 15 9.53 7.29 -6.88
N LEU A 16 8.37 7.93 -6.93
CA LEU A 16 7.96 8.78 -8.04
C LEU A 16 8.16 10.24 -7.66
N ASP A 17 8.58 11.06 -8.63
CA ASP A 17 8.43 12.51 -8.50
C ASP A 17 7.08 12.91 -9.07
N VAL A 18 6.23 13.49 -8.24
CA VAL A 18 4.86 13.87 -8.58
C VAL A 18 4.66 15.37 -8.39
N THR A 19 3.64 15.93 -9.01
CA THR A 19 3.30 17.34 -8.81
C THR A 19 2.88 17.61 -7.36
N VAL A 20 3.12 18.83 -6.88
CA VAL A 20 2.61 19.28 -5.58
C VAL A 20 1.07 19.29 -5.64
N PRO A 21 0.36 18.80 -4.60
CA PRO A 21 -1.10 18.80 -4.58
C PRO A 21 -1.71 20.21 -4.65
N ASN A 22 -2.84 20.33 -5.34
CA ASN A 22 -3.64 21.56 -5.35
C ASN A 22 -4.42 21.72 -4.03
N LEU A 23 -4.56 22.96 -3.58
CA LEU A 23 -5.31 23.32 -2.38
C LEU A 23 -6.75 23.71 -2.73
N GLY A 24 -7.72 23.05 -2.10
CA GLY A 24 -9.13 23.44 -2.10
C GLY A 24 -9.52 24.23 -0.85
N ALA A 25 -10.76 24.73 -0.83
CA ALA A 25 -11.31 25.38 0.37
C ALA A 25 -11.32 24.43 1.57
N GLY A 26 -10.82 24.90 2.72
CA GLY A 26 -10.74 24.12 3.96
C GLY A 26 -9.59 23.11 4.03
N MET A 27 -8.68 23.08 3.05
CA MET A 27 -7.51 22.20 3.06
C MET A 27 -6.25 22.92 3.55
N VAL A 28 -5.30 22.14 4.08
CA VAL A 28 -3.95 22.61 4.43
C VAL A 28 -2.93 21.73 3.71
N LEU A 29 -1.94 22.37 3.09
CA LEU A 29 -0.82 21.67 2.47
C LEU A 29 0.34 21.61 3.47
N ILE A 30 0.79 20.40 3.76
CA ILE A 30 1.86 20.15 4.73
C ILE A 30 3.13 19.75 3.99
N GLN A 31 4.22 20.48 4.23
CA GLN A 31 5.54 20.08 3.77
C GLN A 31 6.16 19.09 4.76
N ASN A 32 6.28 17.83 4.34
CA ASN A 32 6.90 16.82 5.17
C ASN A 32 8.44 16.92 5.11
N HIS A 33 9.10 17.00 6.27
CA HIS A 33 10.57 16.99 6.38
C HIS A 33 11.12 15.56 6.52
N PHE A 34 10.39 14.67 7.20
CA PHE A 34 10.84 13.31 7.51
C PHE A 34 9.67 12.33 7.48
N SER A 35 9.89 11.15 6.90
CA SER A 35 8.93 10.05 6.89
C SER A 35 9.58 8.78 7.41
N LEU A 36 8.82 7.95 8.11
CA LEU A 36 9.21 6.61 8.55
C LEU A 36 8.20 5.60 7.99
N ILE A 37 8.67 4.38 7.72
CA ILE A 37 7.83 3.27 7.29
C ILE A 37 7.83 2.23 8.40
N SER A 38 6.65 1.76 8.82
CA SER A 38 6.58 0.69 9.82
C SER A 38 6.91 -0.66 9.17
N ALA A 39 7.67 -1.50 9.87
CA ALA A 39 7.97 -2.85 9.39
C ALA A 39 6.72 -3.75 9.39
N GLY A 40 5.74 -3.45 10.23
CA GLY A 40 4.55 -4.29 10.44
C GLY A 40 3.53 -4.15 9.32
N THR A 41 2.87 -3.00 9.23
CA THR A 41 1.69 -2.82 8.36
C THR A 41 2.09 -2.74 6.88
N GLU A 42 3.06 -1.89 6.56
CA GLU A 42 3.54 -1.70 5.19
C GLU A 42 4.28 -2.95 4.70
N GLY A 43 5.13 -3.55 5.54
CA GLY A 43 5.80 -4.82 5.24
C GLY A 43 4.81 -5.97 5.02
N GLY A 44 3.75 -6.04 5.82
CA GLY A 44 2.67 -7.01 5.66
C GLY A 44 1.94 -6.85 4.33
N THR A 45 1.69 -5.61 3.91
CA THR A 45 1.02 -5.31 2.63
C THR A 45 1.88 -5.75 1.43
N VAL A 46 3.19 -5.50 1.47
CA VAL A 46 4.14 -5.98 0.44
C VAL A 46 4.19 -7.51 0.39
N THR A 47 4.28 -8.14 1.56
CA THR A 47 4.33 -9.60 1.67
C THR A 47 3.07 -10.25 1.10
N ALA A 48 1.91 -9.70 1.42
CA ALA A 48 0.64 -10.15 0.87
C ALA A 48 0.58 -9.95 -0.66
N ALA A 49 0.95 -8.77 -1.16
CA ALA A 49 0.91 -8.46 -2.59
C ALA A 49 1.72 -9.45 -3.44
N ARG A 50 2.91 -9.83 -2.96
CA ARG A 50 3.85 -10.75 -3.64
C ARG A 50 3.42 -12.22 -3.63
N LYS A 51 2.42 -12.61 -2.84
CA LYS A 51 1.94 -14.00 -2.79
C LYS A 51 1.03 -14.34 -3.97
N SER A 52 1.11 -15.59 -4.42
CA SER A 52 0.14 -16.15 -5.38
C SER A 52 -1.27 -16.18 -4.76
N LEU A 53 -2.29 -16.34 -5.61
CA LEU A 53 -3.69 -16.45 -5.14
C LEU A 53 -3.86 -17.62 -4.16
N ILE A 54 -3.24 -18.78 -4.45
CA ILE A 54 -3.26 -19.94 -3.53
C ILE A 54 -2.56 -19.60 -2.22
N GLY A 55 -1.44 -18.88 -2.26
CA GLY A 55 -0.74 -18.41 -1.05
C GLY A 55 -1.62 -17.49 -0.20
N LYS A 56 -2.30 -16.52 -0.83
CA LYS A 56 -3.24 -15.61 -0.17
C LYS A 56 -4.43 -16.37 0.45
N ALA A 57 -4.97 -17.35 -0.27
CA ALA A 57 -6.07 -18.20 0.18
C ALA A 57 -5.68 -19.04 1.41
N ARG A 58 -4.46 -19.58 1.43
CA ARG A 58 -3.93 -20.34 2.59
C ARG A 58 -3.75 -19.46 3.83
N GLU A 59 -3.34 -18.21 3.67
CA GLU A 59 -3.21 -17.27 4.81
C GLU A 59 -4.55 -16.79 5.36
N ARG A 60 -5.56 -16.68 4.50
CA ARG A 60 -6.88 -16.11 4.83
C ARG A 60 -7.98 -17.11 4.54
N PRO A 61 -7.99 -18.28 5.21
CA PRO A 61 -8.97 -19.34 4.93
C PRO A 61 -10.41 -18.88 5.19
N GLN A 62 -10.64 -17.92 6.10
CA GLN A 62 -11.97 -17.36 6.32
C GLN A 62 -12.50 -16.62 5.08
N GLN A 63 -11.65 -15.92 4.33
CA GLN A 63 -12.07 -15.23 3.09
C GLN A 63 -12.42 -16.22 1.99
N VAL A 64 -11.77 -17.40 1.98
CA VAL A 64 -12.12 -18.49 1.07
C VAL A 64 -13.49 -19.07 1.43
N LYS A 65 -13.76 -19.28 2.72
CA LYS A 65 -15.06 -19.76 3.19
C LYS A 65 -16.21 -18.81 2.82
N GLN A 66 -16.02 -17.50 2.97
CA GLN A 66 -17.01 -16.46 2.64
C GLN A 66 -17.52 -16.50 1.19
N VAL A 67 -16.79 -17.14 0.26
CA VAL A 67 -17.19 -17.24 -1.15
C VAL A 67 -17.63 -18.65 -1.56
N LEU A 68 -17.43 -19.64 -0.68
CA LEU A 68 -17.81 -21.03 -0.91
C LEU A 68 -19.07 -21.43 -0.14
N ASP A 69 -19.31 -20.80 1.00
CA ASP A 69 -20.53 -20.89 1.80
C ASP A 69 -21.59 -19.89 1.31
#